data_AF-A0A5D0NNW2-F1
#
_entry.id   AF-A0A5D0NNW2-F1
#
_cell.length_a   1.000
_cell.length_b   1.000
_cell.length_c   1.000
_cell.angle_alpha   90.00
_cell.angle_beta   90.00
_cell.angle_gamma   90.00
#
_symmetry.space_group_name_H-M   'P 1'
#
loop_
_entity.id
_entity.type
_entity.pdbx_description
1 polymer ?
#
loop_
_entity_poly.entity_id
_entity_poly.type
_entity_poly.pdbx_seq_one_letter_code
_entity_poly.pdbx_strand_id
1 'polypeptide(L)'
;MIALARREDAAVPAADSRGGSPRDQWRDAVKIRQEWLGHGLSTEPADRRTAERGLHAIYAKISRPRPEVVWVDSPKAAMPLVTRLPTLDDLYRRIRRPAPPGAPPAASDVAMAGAALRGALSSTVLHADPELSMVRKGKRGERWPKLPPLDSLRAGVPFGVVLHRGVREALHLSLATGFRVPVRDALGGGSVPVCWYGQQDAPWIAYYDALHRLGLARYRPADLDHLGHWAALARSCGWWWPGEDVCVVVERPEAVSVEPVPGAWHDEVRVRSGGVRYRDGWRPV
;
A
#
# COMPACT_ATOMS: atom_id res chain seq x y z
N MET A 1 -54.80 11.99 -4.60
CA MET A 1 -54.41 11.86 -6.01
C MET A 1 -53.73 13.16 -6.43
N ILE A 2 -52.51 13.05 -7.01
CA ILE A 2 -51.89 13.99 -7.98
C ILE A 2 -51.43 15.35 -7.38
N ALA A 3 -50.22 15.88 -7.55
CA ALA A 3 -49.00 15.43 -8.22
C ALA A 3 -47.78 16.22 -7.70
N LEU A 4 -46.63 15.57 -7.82
CA LEU A 4 -45.27 16.09 -7.79
C LEU A 4 -45.11 17.34 -8.69
N ALA A 5 -44.59 18.44 -8.15
CA ALA A 5 -43.94 19.48 -8.94
C ALA A 5 -42.42 19.42 -8.67
N ARG A 6 -41.69 19.07 -9.74
CA ARG A 6 -40.23 18.96 -9.84
C ARG A 6 -39.53 20.25 -9.37
N ARG A 7 -38.55 20.11 -8.48
CA ARG A 7 -37.43 21.06 -8.41
C ARG A 7 -36.27 20.48 -9.21
N GLU A 8 -36.09 21.03 -10.40
CA GLU A 8 -34.86 20.94 -11.18
C GLU A 8 -33.78 21.77 -10.48
N ASP A 9 -33.05 21.16 -9.55
CA ASP A 9 -31.72 21.62 -9.18
C ASP A 9 -30.70 20.68 -9.82
N ALA A 10 -30.58 20.80 -11.15
CA ALA A 10 -29.45 20.27 -11.88
C ALA A 10 -28.22 21.10 -11.46
N ALA A 11 -27.45 20.57 -10.51
CA ALA A 11 -26.14 21.09 -10.17
C ALA A 11 -25.27 21.12 -11.45
N VAL A 12 -25.10 22.31 -12.01
CA VAL A 12 -24.10 22.58 -13.05
C VAL A 12 -22.73 22.31 -12.43
N PRO A 13 -21.90 21.40 -12.98
CA PRO A 13 -20.56 21.24 -12.48
C PRO A 13 -19.73 22.43 -12.95
N ALA A 14 -19.23 23.21 -11.98
CA ALA A 14 -18.26 24.25 -12.20
C ALA A 14 -17.03 23.66 -12.90
N ALA A 15 -16.81 24.10 -14.14
CA ALA A 15 -15.64 23.79 -14.94
C ALA A 15 -14.44 24.56 -14.37
N ASP A 16 -13.72 23.93 -13.44
CA ASP A 16 -12.38 24.37 -13.05
C ASP A 16 -11.35 23.51 -13.80
N SER A 17 -10.87 24.07 -14.91
CA SER A 17 -10.11 23.40 -15.98
C SER A 17 -8.63 23.21 -15.62
N ARG A 18 -8.37 22.33 -14.64
CA ARG A 18 -7.08 21.62 -14.49
C ARG A 18 -7.21 20.10 -14.52
N GLY A 19 -8.42 19.55 -14.57
CA GLY A 19 -8.66 18.11 -14.69
C GLY A 19 -8.96 17.72 -16.13
N GLY A 20 -8.15 16.84 -16.73
CA GLY A 20 -8.50 16.18 -17.98
C GLY A 20 -9.80 15.37 -17.86
N SER A 21 -10.33 14.86 -18.97
CA SER A 21 -11.53 14.02 -18.92
C SER A 21 -11.33 12.82 -17.98
N PRO A 22 -12.37 12.23 -17.38
CA PRO A 22 -12.23 11.01 -16.56
C PRO A 22 -11.49 9.88 -17.29
N ARG A 23 -11.57 9.85 -18.62
CA ARG A 23 -10.82 8.92 -19.48
C ARG A 23 -9.32 9.25 -19.50
N ASP A 24 -8.95 10.52 -19.60
CA ASP A 24 -7.54 10.95 -19.53
C ASP A 24 -6.96 10.70 -18.15
N GLN A 25 -7.70 11.06 -17.09
CA GLN A 25 -7.30 10.78 -15.70
C GLN A 25 -7.13 9.28 -15.46
N TRP A 26 -8.01 8.44 -16.03
CA TRP A 26 -7.85 6.98 -15.98
C TRP A 26 -6.59 6.51 -16.71
N ARG A 27 -6.31 7.04 -17.90
CA ARG A 27 -5.08 6.72 -18.64
C ARG A 27 -3.82 7.06 -17.84
N ASP A 28 -3.82 8.19 -17.15
CA ASP A 28 -2.68 8.57 -16.30
C ASP A 28 -2.61 7.73 -15.03
N ALA A 29 -3.74 7.34 -14.43
CA ALA A 29 -3.78 6.38 -13.33
C ALA A 29 -3.16 5.02 -13.71
N VAL A 30 -3.38 4.55 -14.95
CA VAL A 30 -2.75 3.32 -15.46
C VAL A 30 -1.23 3.44 -15.50
N LYS A 31 -0.68 4.58 -15.95
CA LYS A 31 0.77 4.82 -15.95
C LYS A 31 1.34 4.79 -14.54
N ILE A 32 0.65 5.43 -13.59
CA ILE A 32 1.05 5.45 -12.18
C ILE A 32 1.03 4.03 -11.59
N ARG A 33 -0.01 3.24 -11.90
CA ARG A 33 -0.05 1.82 -11.51
C ARG A 33 1.15 1.06 -12.04
N GLN A 34 1.45 1.19 -13.33
CA GLN A 34 2.56 0.48 -13.98
C GLN A 34 3.92 0.89 -13.40
N GLU A 35 4.13 2.18 -13.11
CA GLU A 35 5.30 2.69 -12.42
C GLU A 35 5.50 2.00 -11.05
N TRP A 36 4.45 2.01 -10.22
CA TRP A 36 4.49 1.40 -8.89
C TRP A 36 4.58 -0.13 -8.91
N LEU A 37 3.99 -0.79 -9.91
CA LEU A 37 4.17 -2.22 -10.12
C LEU A 37 5.64 -2.54 -10.45
N GLY A 38 6.28 -1.72 -11.30
CA GLY A 38 7.70 -1.83 -11.60
C GLY A 38 8.58 -1.69 -10.35
N HIS A 39 8.29 -0.73 -9.48
CA HIS A 39 8.99 -0.61 -8.19
C HIS A 39 8.76 -1.85 -7.30
N GLY A 40 7.51 -2.33 -7.21
CA GLY A 40 7.15 -3.48 -6.38
C GLY A 40 7.77 -4.82 -6.83
N LEU A 41 8.19 -4.92 -8.09
CA LEU A 41 8.83 -6.09 -8.69
C LEU A 41 10.32 -5.87 -9.00
N SER A 42 10.88 -4.71 -8.64
CA SER A 42 12.25 -4.33 -8.95
C SER A 42 13.25 -5.36 -8.41
N THR A 43 14.21 -5.72 -9.26
CA THR A 43 15.34 -6.61 -8.94
C THR A 43 16.67 -5.86 -8.83
N GLU A 44 16.68 -4.57 -9.13
CA GLU A 44 17.83 -3.70 -8.91
C GLU A 44 18.29 -3.74 -7.45
N PRO A 45 19.60 -3.59 -7.17
CA PRO A 45 20.11 -3.46 -5.81
C PRO A 45 19.32 -2.45 -4.97
N ALA A 46 19.23 -2.69 -3.67
CA ALA A 46 18.60 -1.72 -2.79
C ALA A 46 19.39 -0.39 -2.78
N ASP A 47 18.69 0.73 -2.84
CA ASP A 47 19.28 2.03 -2.53
C ASP A 47 19.31 2.18 -1.01
N ARG A 48 20.36 1.62 -0.40
CA ARG A 48 20.50 1.58 1.06
C ARG A 48 20.46 2.97 1.68
N ARG A 49 21.10 3.95 1.04
CA ARG A 49 21.15 5.33 1.53
C ARG A 49 19.75 5.94 1.59
N THR A 50 18.93 5.74 0.56
CA THR A 50 17.55 6.26 0.53
C THR A 50 16.65 5.49 1.49
N ALA A 51 16.81 4.17 1.59
CA ALA A 51 16.08 3.34 2.54
C ALA A 51 16.32 3.80 3.98
N GLU A 52 17.59 3.93 4.39
CA GLU A 52 17.95 4.34 5.74
C GLU A 52 17.43 5.74 6.09
N ARG A 53 17.54 6.71 5.16
CA ARG A 53 16.96 8.06 5.38
C ARG A 53 15.45 8.00 5.60
N GLY A 54 14.72 7.25 4.77
CA GLY A 54 13.28 7.06 4.91
C GLY A 54 12.91 6.38 6.23
N LEU A 55 13.68 5.36 6.60
CA LEU A 55 13.49 4.61 7.84
C LEU A 55 13.70 5.48 9.07
N HIS A 56 14.79 6.22 9.13
CA HIS A 56 15.09 7.12 10.25
C HIS A 56 14.07 8.24 10.38
N ALA A 57 13.54 8.73 9.26
CA ALA A 57 12.44 9.69 9.30
C ALA A 57 11.15 9.08 9.87
N ILE A 58 10.82 7.83 9.55
CA ILE A 58 9.68 7.14 10.16
C ILE A 58 9.90 6.97 11.68
N TYR A 59 11.08 6.53 12.11
CA TYR A 59 11.43 6.43 13.54
C TYR A 59 11.32 7.79 14.26
N ALA A 60 11.78 8.87 13.62
CA ALA A 60 11.62 10.21 14.16
C ALA A 60 10.14 10.63 14.27
N LYS A 61 9.28 10.27 13.30
CA LYS A 61 7.82 10.57 13.36
C LYS A 61 7.12 9.86 14.51
N ILE A 62 7.65 8.73 14.96
CA ILE A 62 7.13 7.99 16.13
C ILE A 62 7.89 8.30 17.42
N SER A 63 8.72 9.35 17.43
CA SER A 63 9.51 9.77 18.58
C SER A 63 10.41 8.67 19.16
N ARG A 64 10.93 7.79 18.29
CA ARG A 64 11.89 6.74 18.65
C ARG A 64 13.32 7.16 18.28
N PRO A 65 14.34 6.70 19.03
CA PRO A 65 15.73 6.94 18.65
C PRO A 65 16.04 6.32 17.28
N ARG A 66 17.10 6.83 16.64
CA ARG A 66 17.58 6.28 15.37
C ARG A 66 18.12 4.86 15.60
N PRO A 67 17.56 3.82 14.95
CA PRO A 67 18.06 2.47 15.09
C PRO A 67 19.35 2.28 14.26
N GLU A 68 20.17 1.32 14.69
CA GLU A 68 21.15 0.69 13.83
C GLU A 68 20.43 -0.08 12.71
N VAL A 69 20.91 0.02 11.48
CA VAL A 69 20.29 -0.65 10.32
C VAL A 69 21.16 -1.82 9.91
N VAL A 70 20.63 -3.03 10.05
CA VAL A 70 21.30 -4.27 9.66
C VAL A 70 20.70 -4.78 8.36
N TRP A 71 21.53 -4.87 7.32
CA TRP A 71 21.13 -5.36 6.01
C TRP A 71 21.33 -6.86 5.87
N VAL A 72 20.35 -7.54 5.29
CA VAL A 72 20.41 -8.97 4.97
C VAL A 72 19.97 -9.24 3.54
N ASP A 73 20.44 -10.34 2.97
CA ASP A 73 20.23 -10.66 1.56
C ASP A 73 18.84 -11.25 1.24
N SER A 74 18.15 -11.78 2.25
CA SER A 74 16.82 -12.37 2.08
C SER A 74 15.95 -12.30 3.34
N PRO A 75 14.62 -12.41 3.22
CA PRO A 75 13.72 -12.57 4.36
C PRO A 75 14.07 -13.79 5.21
N LYS A 76 14.57 -14.88 4.62
CA LYS A 76 15.02 -16.06 5.37
C LYS A 76 16.27 -15.76 6.21
N ALA A 77 17.23 -15.01 5.67
CA ALA A 77 18.41 -14.56 6.40
C ALA A 77 18.07 -13.59 7.54
N ALA A 78 16.95 -12.86 7.46
CA ALA A 78 16.46 -12.01 8.54
C ALA A 78 15.99 -12.82 9.77
N MET A 79 15.48 -14.04 9.57
CA MET A 79 14.75 -14.79 10.61
C MET A 79 15.52 -14.95 11.92
N PRO A 80 16.80 -15.37 11.95
CA PRO A 80 17.57 -15.48 13.19
C PRO A 80 17.69 -14.16 13.96
N LEU A 81 17.69 -13.01 13.27
CA LEU A 81 17.88 -11.68 13.85
C LEU A 81 16.59 -11.10 14.43
N VAL A 82 15.43 -11.53 13.92
CA VAL A 82 14.13 -10.94 14.26
C VAL A 82 13.30 -11.79 15.22
N THR A 83 13.79 -12.96 15.64
CA THR A 83 13.06 -13.91 16.51
C THR A 83 12.51 -13.32 17.82
N ARG A 84 13.13 -12.26 18.35
CA ARG A 84 12.70 -11.58 19.59
C ARG A 84 11.67 -10.47 19.36
N LEU A 85 11.38 -10.12 18.12
CA LEU A 85 10.41 -9.10 17.77
C LEU A 85 8.98 -9.64 17.91
N PRO A 86 8.01 -8.78 18.26
CA PRO A 86 6.65 -9.23 18.50
C PRO A 86 6.00 -9.75 17.22
N THR A 87 5.23 -10.82 17.36
CA THR A 87 4.33 -11.31 16.33
C THR A 87 3.00 -10.57 16.37
N LEU A 88 2.17 -10.74 15.34
CA LEU A 88 0.85 -10.11 15.31
C LEU A 88 -0.04 -10.59 16.47
N ASP A 89 0.09 -11.85 16.87
CA ASP A 89 -0.63 -12.41 18.02
C ASP A 89 -0.17 -11.80 19.35
N ASP A 90 1.11 -11.45 19.48
CA ASP A 90 1.63 -10.75 20.65
C ASP A 90 1.05 -9.33 20.74
N LEU A 91 1.02 -8.62 19.61
CA LEU A 91 0.41 -7.29 19.55
C LEU A 91 -1.09 -7.34 19.88
N TYR A 92 -1.84 -8.30 19.31
CA TYR A 92 -3.25 -8.46 19.63
C TYR A 92 -3.50 -8.89 21.08
N ARG A 93 -2.66 -9.76 21.65
CA ARG A 93 -2.75 -10.10 23.08
C ARG A 93 -2.60 -8.86 23.94
N ARG A 94 -1.66 -7.97 23.62
CA ARG A 94 -1.43 -6.73 24.39
C ARG A 94 -2.62 -5.77 24.35
N ILE A 95 -3.32 -5.69 23.22
CA ILE A 95 -4.58 -4.92 23.10
C ILE A 95 -5.69 -5.54 23.95
N ARG A 96 -5.84 -6.87 23.90
CA ARG A 96 -6.88 -7.60 24.64
C ARG A 96 -6.62 -7.66 26.16
N ARG A 97 -5.35 -7.68 26.56
CA ARG A 97 -4.89 -7.79 27.94
C ARG A 97 -3.72 -6.82 28.15
N PRO A 98 -4.00 -5.56 28.51
CA PRO A 98 -2.96 -4.58 28.79
C PRO A 98 -2.09 -5.06 29.95
N ALA A 99 -0.81 -5.33 29.68
CA ALA A 99 0.21 -5.60 30.68
C ALA A 99 0.58 -4.29 31.43
N PRO A 100 1.28 -4.36 32.59
CA PRO A 100 1.76 -3.18 33.31
C PRO A 100 2.64 -2.24 32.46
N PRO A 101 2.90 -1.00 32.92
CA PRO A 101 3.47 0.07 32.11
C PRO A 101 4.82 -0.31 31.48
N GLY A 102 4.89 -0.20 30.16
CA GLY A 102 6.11 -0.32 29.38
C GLY A 102 5.89 0.30 28.00
N ALA A 103 6.95 0.84 27.40
CA ALA A 103 6.86 1.42 26.07
C ALA A 103 6.26 0.38 25.08
N PRO A 104 5.36 0.79 24.19
CA PRO A 104 4.88 -0.12 23.14
C PRO A 104 6.04 -0.63 22.29
N PRO A 105 5.92 -1.81 21.66
CA PRO A 105 6.93 -2.22 20.70
C PRO A 105 6.99 -1.24 19.52
N ALA A 106 8.18 -0.96 18.98
CA ALA A 106 8.38 -0.10 17.82
C ALA A 106 7.43 -0.45 16.66
N ALA A 107 7.18 -1.74 16.41
CA ALA A 107 6.21 -2.20 15.42
C ALA A 107 4.77 -1.66 15.65
N SER A 108 4.32 -1.57 16.91
CA SER A 108 3.01 -0.97 17.20
C SER A 108 2.97 0.51 16.83
N ASP A 109 4.01 1.26 17.17
CA ASP A 109 4.06 2.70 16.88
C ASP A 109 4.16 2.98 15.38
N VAL A 110 4.98 2.22 14.64
CA VAL A 110 5.05 2.29 13.17
C VAL A 110 3.68 1.99 12.56
N ALA A 111 2.97 0.96 13.04
CA ALA A 111 1.64 0.61 12.55
C ALA A 111 0.62 1.73 12.82
N MET A 112 0.66 2.33 14.02
CA MET A 112 -0.19 3.46 14.40
C MET A 112 0.10 4.71 13.57
N ALA A 113 1.37 5.04 13.34
CA ALA A 113 1.76 6.17 12.50
C ALA A 113 1.32 5.99 11.04
N GLY A 114 1.49 4.79 10.48
CA GLY A 114 1.00 4.47 9.14
C GLY A 114 -0.53 4.52 9.04
N ALA A 115 -1.25 4.06 10.07
CA ALA A 115 -2.71 4.14 10.12
C ALA A 115 -3.20 5.60 10.23
N ALA A 116 -2.59 6.39 11.11
CA ALA A 116 -2.89 7.82 11.27
C ALA A 116 -2.64 8.60 9.98
N LEU A 117 -1.52 8.34 9.30
CA LEU A 117 -1.21 8.94 8.00
C LEU A 117 -2.30 8.60 6.97
N ARG A 118 -2.65 7.33 6.79
CA ARG A 118 -3.72 6.95 5.84
C ARG A 118 -5.07 7.57 6.20
N GLY A 119 -5.39 7.71 7.48
CA GLY A 119 -6.57 8.44 7.94
C GLY A 119 -6.56 9.91 7.51
N ALA A 120 -5.44 10.62 7.75
CA ALA A 120 -5.26 12.01 7.36
C ALA A 120 -5.27 12.23 5.84
N LEU A 121 -4.65 11.32 5.08
CA LEU A 121 -4.69 11.37 3.62
C LEU A 121 -6.11 11.12 3.10
N SER A 122 -6.86 10.20 3.71
CA SER A 122 -8.22 9.88 3.30
C SER A 122 -9.23 11.00 3.57
N SER A 123 -9.04 11.78 4.63
CA SER A 123 -9.97 12.87 5.00
C SER A 123 -9.93 14.07 4.04
N THR A 124 -8.93 14.14 3.17
CA THR A 124 -8.71 15.24 2.22
C THR A 124 -8.95 14.85 0.75
N VAL A 125 -9.48 13.66 0.51
CA VAL A 125 -9.79 13.16 -0.85
C VAL A 125 -11.08 13.80 -1.35
N LEU A 126 -10.98 14.50 -2.49
CA LEU A 126 -12.12 15.20 -3.11
C LEU A 126 -13.11 14.22 -3.75
N HIS A 127 -12.58 13.12 -4.31
CA HIS A 127 -13.34 12.05 -4.97
C HIS A 127 -13.21 10.75 -4.20
N ALA A 128 -13.61 10.75 -2.93
CA ALA A 128 -13.52 9.58 -2.07
C ALA A 128 -14.33 8.42 -2.68
N ASP A 129 -13.76 7.22 -2.64
CA ASP A 129 -14.48 6.01 -3.01
C ASP A 129 -15.65 5.78 -2.03
N PRO A 130 -16.92 5.87 -2.47
CA PRO A 130 -18.07 5.61 -1.61
C PRO A 130 -18.10 4.19 -1.05
N GLU A 131 -17.49 3.18 -1.70
CA GLU A 131 -17.40 1.82 -1.18
C GLU A 131 -16.50 1.71 0.07
N LEU A 132 -15.61 2.70 0.27
CA LEU A 132 -14.75 2.79 1.46
C LEU A 132 -15.38 3.61 2.60
N SER A 133 -16.50 4.29 2.35
CA SER A 133 -17.18 5.08 3.37
C SER A 133 -18.21 4.22 4.11
N MET A 134 -18.02 4.04 5.43
CA MET A 134 -19.02 3.39 6.28
C MET A 134 -20.37 4.14 6.33
N VAL A 135 -20.37 5.43 5.98
CA VAL A 135 -21.51 6.36 6.10
C VAL A 135 -22.35 6.45 4.81
N ARG A 136 -21.84 5.95 3.67
CA ARG A 136 -22.54 5.98 2.38
C ARG A 136 -22.67 4.57 1.76
N LYS A 137 -23.21 3.61 2.52
CA LYS A 137 -23.97 2.55 1.85
C LYS A 137 -25.14 3.25 1.16
N GLY A 138 -25.14 3.27 -0.18
CA GLY A 138 -26.27 3.77 -0.95
C GLY A 138 -27.57 3.13 -0.45
N LYS A 139 -28.74 3.71 -0.75
CA LYS A 139 -30.07 3.32 -0.21
C LYS A 139 -30.45 1.82 -0.30
N ARG A 140 -29.60 0.95 -0.88
CA ARG A 140 -29.76 -0.52 -0.95
C ARG A 140 -28.51 -1.35 -0.57
N GLY A 141 -27.36 -0.75 -0.27
CA GLY A 141 -26.14 -1.50 0.05
C GLY A 141 -25.60 -2.40 -1.08
N GLU A 142 -26.13 -2.27 -2.30
CA GLU A 142 -25.70 -3.01 -3.48
C GLU A 142 -24.33 -2.48 -3.96
N ARG A 143 -23.41 -3.39 -4.31
CA ARG A 143 -22.07 -3.05 -4.82
C ARG A 143 -22.16 -2.54 -6.26
N TRP A 144 -21.27 -1.62 -6.65
CA TRP A 144 -21.20 -1.19 -8.06
C TRP A 144 -20.81 -2.35 -8.96
N PRO A 145 -21.35 -2.43 -10.19
CA PRO A 145 -21.06 -3.53 -11.11
C PRO A 145 -19.54 -3.63 -11.35
N LYS A 146 -19.07 -4.86 -11.56
CA LYS A 146 -17.68 -5.12 -11.96
C LYS A 146 -17.65 -5.23 -13.47
N LEU A 147 -17.20 -4.16 -14.13
CA LEU A 147 -17.05 -4.05 -15.58
C LEU A 147 -15.63 -3.57 -15.90
N PRO A 148 -15.14 -3.75 -17.14
CA PRO A 148 -13.91 -3.12 -17.58
C PRO A 148 -13.90 -1.62 -17.27
N PRO A 149 -12.75 -0.98 -17.03
CA PRO A 149 -12.70 0.34 -16.39
C PRO A 149 -13.42 1.43 -17.17
N LEU A 150 -13.27 1.46 -18.50
CA LEU A 150 -13.96 2.41 -19.35
C LEU A 150 -15.47 2.14 -19.42
N ASP A 151 -15.88 0.87 -19.36
CA ASP A 151 -17.29 0.50 -19.37
C ASP A 151 -17.95 0.83 -18.02
N SER A 152 -17.22 0.68 -16.91
CA SER A 152 -17.65 1.14 -15.58
C SER A 152 -17.93 2.64 -15.59
N LEU A 153 -17.04 3.45 -16.19
CA LEU A 153 -17.25 4.90 -16.30
C LEU A 153 -18.48 5.24 -17.16
N ARG A 154 -18.69 4.53 -18.29
CA ARG A 154 -19.89 4.71 -19.13
C ARG A 154 -21.18 4.31 -18.41
N ALA A 155 -21.11 3.30 -17.54
CA ALA A 155 -22.23 2.83 -16.72
C ALA A 155 -22.51 3.73 -15.50
N GLY A 156 -21.78 4.83 -15.33
CA GLY A 156 -21.98 5.79 -14.23
C GLY A 156 -21.36 5.36 -12.91
N VAL A 157 -20.45 4.37 -12.90
CA VAL A 157 -19.69 4.02 -11.69
C VAL A 157 -18.81 5.22 -11.30
N PRO A 158 -18.83 5.67 -10.03
CA PRO A 158 -18.02 6.81 -9.58
C PRO A 158 -16.53 6.61 -9.88
N PHE A 159 -15.87 7.66 -10.39
CA PHE A 159 -14.44 7.59 -10.75
C PHE A 159 -13.56 7.12 -9.58
N GLY A 160 -13.85 7.53 -8.35
CA GLY A 160 -13.14 7.08 -7.16
C GLY A 160 -13.15 5.55 -6.96
N VAL A 161 -14.27 4.89 -7.29
CA VAL A 161 -14.40 3.42 -7.26
C VAL A 161 -13.51 2.79 -8.33
N VAL A 162 -13.56 3.31 -9.56
CA VAL A 162 -12.74 2.82 -10.68
C VAL A 162 -11.26 2.99 -10.38
N LEU A 163 -10.87 4.13 -9.81
CA LEU A 163 -9.50 4.43 -9.42
C LEU A 163 -9.02 3.51 -8.29
N HIS A 164 -9.83 3.31 -7.25
CA HIS A 164 -9.47 2.45 -6.13
C HIS A 164 -9.25 1.00 -6.58
N ARG A 165 -10.21 0.42 -7.32
CA ARG A 165 -10.10 -0.94 -7.88
C ARG A 165 -8.89 -1.03 -8.82
N GLY A 166 -8.77 -0.06 -9.71
CA GLY A 166 -7.82 -0.07 -10.80
C GLY A 166 -6.38 0.29 -10.44
N VAL A 167 -6.13 0.84 -9.26
CA VAL A 167 -4.78 1.14 -8.75
C VAL A 167 -4.51 0.32 -7.49
N ARG A 168 -5.28 0.54 -6.42
CA ARG A 168 -5.01 -0.08 -5.11
C ARG A 168 -5.27 -1.58 -5.11
N GLU A 169 -6.46 -2.00 -5.54
CA GLU A 169 -6.81 -3.43 -5.52
C GLU A 169 -5.98 -4.23 -6.54
N ALA A 170 -5.80 -3.72 -7.75
CA ALA A 170 -4.95 -4.33 -8.78
C ALA A 170 -3.51 -4.55 -8.29
N LEU A 171 -2.89 -3.53 -7.69
CA LEU A 171 -1.55 -3.65 -7.11
C LEU A 171 -1.54 -4.57 -5.89
N HIS A 172 -2.59 -4.57 -5.07
CA HIS A 172 -2.70 -5.47 -3.93
C HIS A 172 -2.77 -6.93 -4.39
N LEU A 173 -3.57 -7.24 -5.40
CA LEU A 173 -3.63 -8.58 -6.00
C LEU A 173 -2.25 -8.99 -6.52
N SER A 174 -1.51 -8.08 -7.15
CA SER A 174 -0.22 -8.41 -7.74
C SER A 174 0.91 -8.57 -6.72
N LEU A 175 1.07 -7.60 -5.83
CA LEU A 175 2.21 -7.50 -4.92
C LEU A 175 1.94 -8.15 -3.56
N ALA A 176 0.69 -8.11 -3.08
CA ALA A 176 0.34 -8.69 -1.80
C ALA A 176 0.01 -10.18 -1.97
N THR A 177 -1.02 -10.51 -2.76
CA THR A 177 -1.45 -11.89 -2.99
C THR A 177 -0.52 -12.62 -3.94
N GLY A 178 -0.12 -11.97 -5.04
CA GLY A 178 0.68 -12.56 -6.10
C GLY A 178 2.18 -12.63 -5.84
N PHE A 179 2.70 -12.04 -4.74
CA PHE A 179 4.13 -12.08 -4.42
C PHE A 179 4.34 -12.31 -2.92
N ARG A 180 3.93 -11.33 -2.10
CA ARG A 180 4.29 -11.28 -0.68
C ARG A 180 3.78 -12.49 0.09
N VAL A 181 2.53 -12.88 -0.10
CA VAL A 181 1.91 -14.01 0.61
C VAL A 181 2.68 -15.32 0.34
N PRO A 182 2.89 -15.73 -0.92
CA PRO A 182 3.70 -16.90 -1.24
C PRO A 182 5.12 -16.88 -0.63
N VAL A 183 5.82 -15.73 -0.69
CA VAL A 183 7.15 -15.59 -0.09
C VAL A 183 7.12 -15.72 1.43
N ARG A 184 6.08 -15.18 2.07
CA ARG A 184 5.89 -15.27 3.52
C ARG A 184 5.60 -16.70 3.96
N ASP A 185 4.77 -17.42 3.20
CA ASP A 185 4.40 -18.80 3.53
C ASP A 185 5.64 -19.71 3.49
N ALA A 186 6.57 -19.44 2.58
CA ALA A 186 7.86 -20.13 2.48
C ALA A 186 8.83 -19.91 3.66
N LEU A 187 8.55 -18.92 4.54
CA LEU A 187 9.32 -18.73 5.78
C LEU A 187 8.94 -19.75 6.87
N GLY A 188 8.02 -20.67 6.60
CA GLY A 188 7.75 -21.84 7.45
C GLY A 188 6.41 -21.85 8.14
N GLY A 189 5.38 -21.19 7.60
CA GLY A 189 3.97 -21.27 8.05
C GLY A 189 3.67 -20.86 9.51
N GLY A 190 4.69 -20.46 10.29
CA GLY A 190 4.59 -20.04 11.68
C GLY A 190 4.37 -18.55 11.86
N SER A 191 4.35 -18.11 13.12
CA SER A 191 4.17 -16.71 13.50
C SER A 191 5.44 -15.91 13.19
N VAL A 192 5.53 -15.35 11.98
CA VAL A 192 6.59 -14.42 11.58
C VAL A 192 6.38 -13.10 12.34
N PRO A 193 7.43 -12.51 12.94
CA PRO A 193 7.33 -11.20 13.57
C PRO A 193 6.78 -10.14 12.62
N VAL A 194 6.09 -9.14 13.20
CA VAL A 194 5.49 -8.06 12.42
C VAL A 194 6.57 -7.32 11.63
N CYS A 195 6.36 -7.23 10.32
CA CYS A 195 7.21 -6.50 9.39
C CYS A 195 6.39 -5.68 8.40
N TRP A 196 7.13 -4.85 7.69
CA TRP A 196 6.69 -4.14 6.51
C TRP A 196 7.40 -4.72 5.30
N TYR A 197 6.75 -4.65 4.15
CA TYR A 197 7.12 -5.44 2.99
C TYR A 197 7.90 -4.62 1.95
N GLY A 198 8.37 -3.42 2.35
CA GLY A 198 9.14 -2.52 1.49
C GLY A 198 8.44 -2.29 0.17
N GLN A 199 9.08 -2.73 -0.92
CA GLN A 199 8.53 -2.59 -2.27
C GLN A 199 7.13 -3.23 -2.46
N GLN A 200 6.78 -4.28 -1.71
CA GLN A 200 5.43 -4.87 -1.78
C GLN A 200 4.36 -4.10 -0.97
N ASP A 201 4.73 -3.05 -0.24
CA ASP A 201 3.77 -2.11 0.37
C ASP A 201 3.32 -1.00 -0.60
N ALA A 202 3.81 -0.99 -1.84
CA ALA A 202 3.39 -0.07 -2.88
C ALA A 202 1.86 0.11 -3.10
N PRO A 203 0.96 -0.89 -2.92
CA PRO A 203 -0.45 -0.73 -3.29
C PRO A 203 -1.18 0.45 -2.62
N TRP A 204 -0.94 0.68 -1.33
CA TRP A 204 -1.57 1.80 -0.63
C TRP A 204 -0.85 3.13 -0.92
N ILE A 205 0.47 3.10 -1.09
CA ILE A 205 1.29 4.27 -1.42
C ILE A 205 0.90 4.80 -2.79
N ALA A 206 0.86 3.92 -3.79
CA ALA A 206 0.49 4.23 -5.17
C ALA A 206 -0.90 4.85 -5.28
N TYR A 207 -1.84 4.43 -4.45
CA TYR A 207 -3.20 4.99 -4.44
C TYR A 207 -3.20 6.45 -4.00
N TYR A 208 -2.54 6.80 -2.90
CA TYR A 208 -2.45 8.19 -2.45
C TYR A 208 -1.54 9.03 -3.36
N ASP A 209 -0.48 8.45 -3.93
CA ASP A 209 0.34 9.10 -4.96
C ASP A 209 -0.50 9.42 -6.22
N ALA A 210 -1.32 8.49 -6.69
CA ALA A 210 -2.21 8.71 -7.82
C ALA A 210 -3.24 9.82 -7.54
N LEU A 211 -3.88 9.78 -6.35
CA LEU A 211 -4.80 10.84 -5.94
C LEU A 211 -4.13 12.23 -5.91
N HIS A 212 -2.88 12.30 -5.43
CA HIS A 212 -2.11 13.54 -5.43
C HIS A 212 -1.77 14.02 -6.84
N ARG A 213 -1.15 13.16 -7.67
CA ARG A 213 -0.66 13.48 -9.03
C ARG A 213 -1.79 13.81 -10.00
N LEU A 214 -2.98 13.24 -9.80
CA LEU A 214 -4.17 13.52 -10.61
C LEU A 214 -4.98 14.74 -10.11
N GLY A 215 -4.54 15.40 -9.03
CA GLY A 215 -5.22 16.56 -8.44
C GLY A 215 -6.54 16.20 -7.74
N LEU A 216 -6.72 14.94 -7.35
CA LEU A 216 -7.94 14.42 -6.71
C LEU A 216 -7.91 14.49 -5.18
N ALA A 217 -6.78 14.89 -4.61
CA ALA A 217 -6.64 15.18 -3.19
C ALA A 217 -5.65 16.34 -2.96
N ARG A 218 -5.86 17.09 -1.88
CA ARG A 218 -4.95 18.16 -1.43
C ARG A 218 -4.44 17.82 -0.03
N TYR A 219 -3.25 17.22 0.03
CA TYR A 219 -2.62 16.82 1.29
C TYR A 219 -1.96 18.00 1.99
N ARG A 220 -1.96 17.96 3.33
CA ARG A 220 -1.13 18.89 4.11
C ARG A 220 0.34 18.60 3.81
N PRO A 221 1.23 19.62 3.76
CA PRO A 221 2.64 19.42 3.46
C PRO A 221 3.30 18.34 4.35
N ALA A 222 2.98 18.31 5.64
CA ALA A 222 3.51 17.32 6.57
C ALA A 222 3.05 15.87 6.29
N ASP A 223 1.82 15.69 5.79
CA ASP A 223 1.32 14.35 5.44
C ASP A 223 1.91 13.88 4.11
N LEU A 224 2.07 14.79 3.16
CA LEU A 224 2.72 14.49 1.87
C LEU A 224 4.20 14.14 2.06
N ASP A 225 4.90 14.88 2.91
CA ASP A 225 6.28 14.58 3.35
C ASP A 225 6.35 13.20 4.01
N HIS A 226 5.43 12.88 4.93
CA HIS A 226 5.38 11.57 5.57
C HIS A 226 5.09 10.45 4.55
N LEU A 227 4.15 10.63 3.62
CA LEU A 227 3.91 9.69 2.52
C LEU A 227 5.18 9.50 1.66
N GLY A 228 5.95 10.56 1.45
CA GLY A 228 7.24 10.53 0.76
C GLY A 228 8.26 9.59 1.40
N HIS A 229 8.30 9.51 2.74
CA HIS A 229 9.19 8.58 3.45
C HIS A 229 8.80 7.11 3.24
N TRP A 230 7.49 6.80 3.26
CA TRP A 230 6.98 5.47 2.92
C TRP A 230 7.23 5.11 1.45
N ALA A 231 7.02 6.08 0.55
CA ALA A 231 7.31 5.93 -0.87
C ALA A 231 8.80 5.69 -1.13
N ALA A 232 9.70 6.36 -0.40
CA ALA A 232 11.13 6.14 -0.48
C ALA A 232 11.48 4.69 -0.13
N LEU A 233 10.99 4.17 1.00
CA LEU A 233 11.21 2.77 1.40
C LEU A 233 10.72 1.77 0.35
N ALA A 234 9.48 1.93 -0.14
CA ALA A 234 8.93 1.06 -1.18
C ALA A 234 9.74 1.12 -2.49
N ARG A 235 10.37 2.26 -2.79
CA ARG A 235 11.24 2.42 -3.97
C ARG A 235 12.67 1.95 -3.74
N SER A 236 13.11 1.71 -2.51
CA SER A 236 14.55 1.51 -2.22
C SER A 236 14.92 0.16 -1.62
N CYS A 237 14.01 -0.58 -0.97
CA CYS A 237 14.37 -1.82 -0.27
C CYS A 237 13.30 -2.92 -0.31
N GLY A 238 13.69 -4.11 0.13
CA GLY A 238 12.79 -5.21 0.44
C GLY A 238 12.16 -5.04 1.82
N TRP A 239 11.82 -6.15 2.45
CA TRP A 239 11.11 -6.16 3.72
C TRP A 239 11.95 -5.55 4.84
N TRP A 240 11.30 -5.13 5.93
CA TRP A 240 12.01 -4.64 7.09
C TRP A 240 11.23 -4.89 8.38
N TRP A 241 11.99 -5.11 9.45
CA TRP A 241 11.48 -5.39 10.79
C TRP A 241 11.98 -4.30 11.76
N PRO A 242 11.08 -3.45 12.29
CA PRO A 242 11.46 -2.46 13.29
C PRO A 242 11.66 -3.11 14.65
N GLY A 243 12.89 -3.07 15.14
CA GLY A 243 13.21 -3.26 16.55
C GLY A 243 13.41 -1.93 17.27
N GLU A 244 13.68 -2.01 18.57
CA GLU A 244 13.92 -0.84 19.41
C GLU A 244 15.26 -0.17 19.06
N ASP A 245 16.34 -0.95 19.08
CA ASP A 245 17.69 -0.46 18.81
C ASP A 245 18.18 -0.83 17.41
N VAL A 246 17.70 -1.94 16.86
CA VAL A 246 18.11 -2.48 15.55
C VAL A 246 16.89 -2.60 14.65
N CYS A 247 17.00 -2.11 13.42
CA CYS A 247 16.07 -2.42 12.35
C CYS A 247 16.75 -3.31 11.30
N VAL A 248 16.16 -4.47 11.05
CA VAL A 248 16.65 -5.40 10.02
C VAL A 248 15.96 -5.07 8.71
N VAL A 249 16.74 -4.83 7.65
CA VAL A 249 16.25 -4.46 6.32
C VAL A 249 16.77 -5.48 5.30
N VAL A 250 15.89 -5.91 4.41
CA VAL A 250 16.23 -6.85 3.35
C VAL A 250 16.60 -6.09 2.09
N GLU A 251 17.65 -6.57 1.45
CA GLU A 251 17.92 -6.32 0.05
C GLU A 251 16.71 -6.66 -0.86
N ARG A 252 16.69 -6.13 -2.08
CA ARG A 252 15.67 -6.56 -3.06
C ARG A 252 15.91 -8.00 -3.53
N PRO A 253 14.90 -8.72 -4.03
CA PRO A 253 15.15 -9.97 -4.76
C PRO A 253 16.15 -9.73 -5.90
N GLU A 254 17.00 -10.71 -6.17
CA GLU A 254 17.93 -10.67 -7.30
C GLU A 254 17.21 -10.96 -8.64
N ALA A 255 16.18 -11.82 -8.60
CA ALA A 255 15.37 -12.14 -9.77
C ALA A 255 13.91 -12.34 -9.39
N VAL A 256 13.02 -11.84 -10.25
CA VAL A 256 11.57 -11.99 -10.14
C VAL A 256 11.01 -12.32 -11.53
N SER A 257 10.29 -13.43 -11.64
CA SER A 257 9.57 -13.86 -12.83
C SER A 257 8.09 -13.96 -12.52
N VAL A 258 7.27 -13.29 -13.34
CA VAL A 258 5.83 -13.19 -13.15
C VAL A 258 5.05 -13.69 -14.36
N GLU A 259 3.77 -13.96 -14.15
CA GLU A 259 2.80 -14.23 -15.20
C GLU A 259 1.52 -13.43 -15.00
N PRO A 260 0.79 -13.09 -16.07
CA PRO A 260 -0.49 -12.40 -15.97
C PRO A 260 -1.51 -13.24 -15.19
N VAL A 261 -2.39 -12.56 -14.44
CA VAL A 261 -3.56 -13.19 -13.84
C VAL A 261 -4.67 -13.32 -14.90
N PRO A 262 -5.13 -14.54 -15.24
CA PRO A 262 -6.15 -14.71 -16.27
C PRO A 262 -7.46 -13.99 -15.93
N GLY A 263 -8.05 -13.32 -16.92
CA GLY A 263 -9.33 -12.62 -16.79
C GLY A 263 -9.26 -11.28 -16.04
N ALA A 264 -8.06 -10.80 -15.72
CA ALA A 264 -7.86 -9.53 -15.03
C ALA A 264 -7.86 -8.34 -16.02
N TRP A 265 -8.16 -7.13 -15.54
CA TRP A 265 -8.35 -5.92 -16.38
C TRP A 265 -7.29 -4.84 -16.20
N HIS A 266 -6.36 -5.04 -15.27
CA HIS A 266 -5.45 -4.02 -14.78
C HIS A 266 -3.99 -4.48 -14.81
N ASP A 267 -3.64 -5.36 -15.75
CA ASP A 267 -2.30 -5.94 -15.91
C ASP A 267 -1.80 -6.62 -14.63
N GLU A 268 -2.72 -7.23 -13.86
CA GLU A 268 -2.37 -7.93 -12.64
C GLU A 268 -1.47 -9.12 -12.95
N VAL A 269 -0.47 -9.32 -12.10
CA VAL A 269 0.52 -10.40 -12.26
C VAL A 269 0.68 -11.20 -10.97
N ARG A 270 1.19 -12.41 -11.08
CA ARG A 270 1.61 -13.24 -9.93
C ARG A 270 2.99 -13.82 -10.20
N VAL A 271 3.79 -14.03 -9.16
CA VAL A 271 5.07 -14.72 -9.28
C VAL A 271 4.85 -16.14 -9.79
N ARG A 272 5.71 -16.58 -10.71
CA ARG A 272 5.76 -17.98 -11.14
C ARG A 272 6.32 -18.83 -10.00
N SER A 273 6.00 -20.12 -10.00
CA SER A 273 6.78 -21.06 -9.18
C SER A 273 8.22 -21.14 -9.69
N GLY A 274 9.19 -21.22 -8.79
CA GLY A 274 10.61 -20.97 -9.00
C GLY A 274 10.96 -19.50 -9.27
N GLY A 275 9.96 -18.60 -9.26
CA GLY A 275 10.05 -17.29 -9.89
C GLY A 275 10.73 -16.22 -9.07
N VAL A 276 11.05 -16.47 -7.81
CA VAL A 276 11.74 -15.49 -6.94
C VAL A 276 13.07 -16.08 -6.47
N ARG A 277 14.15 -15.31 -6.63
CA ARG A 277 15.48 -15.62 -6.08
C ARG A 277 16.04 -14.41 -5.34
N TYR A 278 16.57 -14.63 -4.15
CA TYR A 278 17.31 -13.65 -3.36
C TYR A 278 18.83 -13.82 -3.52
N ARG A 279 19.59 -12.81 -3.09
CA ARG A 279 21.04 -12.69 -3.33
C ARG A 279 21.86 -13.77 -2.61
N ASP A 280 21.34 -14.33 -1.52
CA ASP A 280 21.90 -15.48 -0.80
C ASP A 280 21.53 -16.85 -1.44
N GLY A 281 20.88 -16.83 -2.61
CA GLY A 281 20.43 -18.02 -3.31
C GLY A 281 19.09 -18.59 -2.82
N TRP A 282 18.44 -17.99 -1.82
CA TRP A 282 17.14 -18.48 -1.35
C TRP A 282 16.04 -18.30 -2.41
N ARG A 283 15.25 -19.35 -2.62
CA ARG A 283 14.14 -19.41 -3.58
C ARG A 283 12.85 -19.83 -2.84
N PRO A 284 11.99 -18.89 -2.44
CA PRO A 284 10.82 -19.21 -1.63
C PRO A 284 9.67 -19.86 -2.39
N VAL A 285 9.54 -19.59 -3.69
CA VAL A 285 8.39 -19.97 -4.51
C VAL A 285 8.84 -20.50 -5.83
#